data_AF-A0A1V6HF87-F1
#
_entry.id   AF-A0A1V6HF87-F1
#
_cell.length_a   1.000
_cell.length_b   1.000
_cell.length_c   1.000
_cell.angle_alpha   90.00
_cell.angle_beta   90.00
_cell.angle_gamma   90.00
#
_symmetry.space_group_name_H-M   'P 1'
#
loop_
_entity.id
_entity.type
_entity.pdbx_description
1 polymer ?
#
loop_
_entity_poly.entity_id
_entity_poly.type
_entity_poly.pdbx_seq_one_letter_code
_entity_poly.pdbx_strand_id
1 'polypeptide(L)'
;MLSNTLKAAKALEDQGIQASVLHCPTVKPLDSQAILDLAATCKAVVTVENHLTAGGLGSAVAELLGDQLPLPLKRVGVADTFAAPGSPEYLFERYGLDAASIVNAAVASKMVR
;
A
#
# COMPACT_ATOMS: atom_id res chain seq x y z
N MET A 1 -6.37 -3.69 6.96
CA MET A 1 -5.60 -2.53 6.43
C MET A 1 -6.45 -1.34 5.99
N LEU A 2 -7.62 -1.54 5.37
CA LEU A 2 -8.45 -0.44 4.84
C LEU A 2 -8.64 0.76 5.79
N SER A 3 -8.94 0.53 7.07
CA SER A 3 -9.10 1.63 8.05
C SER A 3 -7.86 2.51 8.20
N ASN A 4 -6.66 1.91 8.34
CA ASN A 4 -5.41 2.67 8.42
C ASN A 4 -5.09 3.38 7.11
N THR A 5 -5.40 2.76 5.96
CA THR A 5 -5.23 3.37 4.65
C THR A 5 -6.11 4.62 4.47
N LEU A 6 -7.37 4.57 4.90
CA LEU A 6 -8.27 5.73 4.85
C LEU A 6 -7.80 6.86 5.77
N LYS A 7 -7.30 6.54 6.97
CA LYS A 7 -6.68 7.52 7.88
C LYS A 7 -5.44 8.16 7.25
N ALA A 8 -4.59 7.36 6.59
CA ALA A 8 -3.41 7.86 5.89
C ALA A 8 -3.77 8.76 4.70
N ALA A 9 -4.78 8.38 3.91
CA ALA A 9 -5.28 9.19 2.80
C ALA A 9 -5.77 10.56 3.28
N LYS A 10 -6.48 10.61 4.43
CA LYS A 10 -6.91 11.87 5.03
C LYS A 10 -5.72 12.72 5.49
N ALA A 11 -4.74 12.12 6.15
CA ALA A 11 -3.53 12.82 6.59
C ALA A 11 -2.68 13.34 5.42
N LEU A 12 -2.65 12.63 4.29
CA LEU A 12 -2.02 13.08 3.05
C LEU A 12 -2.76 14.28 2.44
N GLU A 13 -4.09 14.27 2.44
CA GLU A 13 -4.91 15.39 1.97
C GLU A 13 -4.59 16.67 2.76
N ASP A 14 -4.45 16.56 4.09
CA ASP A 14 -4.09 17.69 4.96
C ASP A 14 -2.67 18.24 4.66
N GLN A 15 -1.83 17.46 3.97
CA GLN A 15 -0.50 17.87 3.47
C GLN A 15 -0.53 18.33 1.99
N GLY A 16 -1.72 18.50 1.39
CA GLY A 16 -1.89 18.88 -0.01
C GLY A 16 -1.59 17.73 -0.98
N ILE A 17 -1.61 16.49 -0.52
CA ILE A 17 -1.36 15.28 -1.32
C ILE A 17 -2.68 14.56 -1.56
N GLN A 18 -3.17 14.61 -2.80
CA GLN A 18 -4.33 13.81 -3.20
C GLN A 18 -3.94 12.33 -3.33
N ALA A 19 -4.67 11.46 -2.63
CA ALA A 19 -4.47 10.02 -2.66
C ALA A 19 -5.81 9.32 -2.90
N SER A 20 -5.88 8.51 -3.94
CA SER A 20 -7.02 7.62 -4.20
C SER A 20 -6.82 6.28 -3.49
N VAL A 21 -7.90 5.71 -2.96
CA VAL A 21 -7.86 4.42 -2.25
C VAL A 21 -8.73 3.40 -2.98
N LEU A 22 -8.12 2.29 -3.42
CA LEU A 22 -8.81 1.12 -3.94
C LEU A 22 -8.78 0.01 -2.90
N HIS A 23 -9.94 -0.56 -2.58
CA HIS A 23 -10.03 -1.73 -1.72
C HIS A 23 -9.98 -3.01 -2.56
N CYS A 24 -8.94 -3.81 -2.38
CA CYS A 24 -8.77 -5.11 -3.05
C CYS A 24 -8.99 -6.25 -2.04
N PRO A 25 -10.23 -6.73 -1.82
CA PRO A 25 -10.52 -7.80 -0.86
C PRO A 25 -10.04 -9.18 -1.32
N THR A 26 -9.80 -9.37 -2.62
CA THR A 26 -9.27 -10.60 -3.20
C THR A 26 -7.90 -10.34 -3.83
N VAL A 27 -6.87 -11.04 -3.36
CA VAL A 27 -5.54 -11.06 -4.02
C VAL A 27 -5.59 -11.97 -5.25
N LYS A 28 -6.41 -13.02 -5.20
CA LYS A 28 -6.65 -13.95 -6.30
C LYS A 28 -8.14 -14.36 -6.34
N PRO A 29 -8.85 -14.17 -7.46
CA PRO A 29 -8.40 -13.44 -8.65
C PRO A 29 -8.14 -11.96 -8.33
N LEU A 30 -7.12 -11.39 -8.96
CA LEU A 30 -6.77 -9.98 -8.84
C LEU A 30 -7.65 -9.17 -9.79
N ASP A 31 -8.31 -8.12 -9.29
CA ASP A 31 -9.06 -7.18 -10.14
C ASP A 31 -8.07 -6.24 -10.87
N SER A 32 -7.46 -6.80 -11.91
CA SER A 32 -6.39 -6.15 -12.65
C SER A 32 -6.88 -4.89 -13.37
N GLN A 33 -8.13 -4.89 -13.85
CA GLN A 33 -8.71 -3.77 -14.56
C GLN A 33 -8.87 -2.57 -13.61
N ALA A 34 -9.51 -2.77 -12.45
CA ALA A 34 -9.69 -1.69 -11.48
C ALA A 34 -8.37 -1.10 -10.99
N ILE A 35 -7.34 -1.95 -10.80
CA ILE A 35 -6.00 -1.50 -10.40
C ILE A 35 -5.36 -0.66 -11.50
N LEU A 36 -5.37 -1.11 -12.74
CA LEU A 36 -4.76 -0.40 -13.87
C LEU A 36 -5.46 0.94 -14.14
N ASP A 37 -6.79 0.94 -14.14
CA ASP A 37 -7.59 2.15 -14.38
C ASP A 37 -7.28 3.24 -13.34
N LEU A 38 -7.18 2.86 -12.06
CA LEU A 38 -6.84 3.82 -11.01
C LEU A 38 -5.37 4.23 -11.09
N ALA A 39 -4.46 3.27 -11.28
CA ALA A 39 -3.02 3.51 -11.35
C ALA A 39 -2.64 4.47 -12.49
N ALA A 40 -3.33 4.40 -13.63
CA ALA A 40 -3.12 5.31 -14.78
C ALA A 40 -3.38 6.79 -14.45
N THR A 41 -4.17 7.08 -13.42
CA THR A 41 -4.44 8.45 -12.94
C THR A 41 -3.45 8.92 -11.86
N CYS A 42 -2.57 8.03 -11.40
CA CYS A 42 -1.69 8.27 -10.27
C CYS A 42 -0.21 8.40 -10.70
N LYS A 43 0.59 9.11 -9.90
CA LYS A 43 2.05 9.22 -10.13
C LYS A 43 2.85 8.06 -9.52
N ALA A 44 2.27 7.37 -8.53
CA ALA A 44 2.88 6.27 -7.81
C ALA A 44 1.76 5.42 -7.18
N VAL A 45 2.07 4.17 -6.87
CA VAL A 45 1.17 3.22 -6.21
C VAL A 45 1.78 2.80 -4.87
N VAL A 46 0.94 2.74 -3.83
CA VAL A 46 1.30 2.15 -2.54
C VAL A 46 0.34 1.00 -2.25
N THR A 47 0.86 -0.22 -2.09
CA THR A 47 0.07 -1.36 -1.61
C THR A 47 0.20 -1.44 -0.09
N VAL A 48 -0.89 -1.81 0.59
CA VAL A 48 -0.94 -1.91 2.05
C VAL A 48 -1.64 -3.21 2.45
N GLU A 49 -0.91 -4.12 3.11
CA GLU A 49 -1.42 -5.43 3.52
C GLU A 49 -0.94 -5.84 4.92
N ASN A 50 -1.78 -6.60 5.64
CA ASN A 50 -1.38 -7.26 6.89
C ASN A 50 -0.93 -8.69 6.55
N HIS A 51 0.10 -8.78 5.70
CA HIS A 51 0.71 -9.99 5.19
C HIS A 51 2.17 -9.69 4.92
N LEU A 52 2.99 -10.72 4.71
CA LEU A 52 4.34 -10.54 4.21
C LEU A 52 4.31 -9.73 2.91
N THR A 53 5.25 -8.79 2.76
CA THR A 53 5.37 -8.04 1.50
C THR A 53 5.62 -8.96 0.30
N ALA A 54 6.27 -10.10 0.52
CA ALA A 54 6.49 -11.13 -0.48
C ALA A 54 5.28 -12.09 -0.60
N GLY A 55 4.87 -12.35 -1.83
CA GLY A 55 3.82 -13.33 -2.16
C GLY A 55 2.37 -12.88 -1.89
N GLY A 56 2.19 -11.66 -1.37
CA GLY A 56 0.88 -11.07 -1.08
C GLY A 56 0.35 -10.14 -2.17
N LEU A 57 -0.51 -9.20 -1.77
CA LEU A 57 -1.10 -8.18 -2.64
C LEU A 57 -0.02 -7.35 -3.33
N GLY A 58 1.01 -6.95 -2.58
CA GLY A 58 2.11 -6.14 -3.08
C GLY A 58 2.88 -6.83 -4.20
N SER A 59 3.11 -8.15 -4.09
CA SER A 59 3.73 -8.94 -5.17
C SER A 59 2.83 -9.04 -6.40
N ALA A 60 1.54 -9.36 -6.21
CA ALA A 60 0.60 -9.48 -7.32
C ALA A 60 0.43 -8.15 -8.09
N VAL A 61 0.38 -7.01 -7.39
CA VAL A 61 0.34 -5.68 -8.01
C VAL A 61 1.68 -5.33 -8.67
N ALA A 62 2.82 -5.75 -8.09
CA ALA A 62 4.12 -5.52 -8.71
C ALA A 62 4.27 -6.24 -10.05
N GLU A 63 3.82 -7.48 -10.14
CA GLU A 63 3.77 -8.25 -11.40
C GLU A 63 2.88 -7.53 -12.43
N LEU A 64 1.64 -7.19 -12.04
CA LEU A 64 0.69 -6.49 -12.92
C LEU A 64 1.23 -5.16 -13.46
N LEU A 65 1.78 -4.31 -12.59
CA LEU A 65 2.31 -3.01 -12.99
C LEU A 65 3.60 -3.16 -13.81
N GLY A 66 4.46 -4.13 -13.46
CA GLY A 66 5.68 -4.42 -14.21
C GLY A 66 5.40 -4.78 -15.68
N ASP A 67 4.34 -5.56 -15.91
CA ASP A 67 3.98 -6.04 -17.24
C ASP A 67 3.19 -5.01 -18.06
N GLN A 68 2.28 -4.26 -17.42
CA GLN A 68 1.26 -3.48 -18.15
C GLN A 68 1.38 -1.96 -17.97
N LEU A 69 1.88 -1.49 -16.82
CA LEU A 69 1.93 -0.05 -16.52
C LEU A 69 3.04 0.27 -15.51
N PRO A 70 4.31 0.34 -15.95
CA PRO A 70 5.43 0.56 -15.04
C PRO A 70 5.37 1.92 -14.34
N LEU A 71 5.15 1.90 -13.03
CA LEU A 71 5.04 3.07 -12.16
C LEU A 71 5.84 2.86 -10.87
N PRO A 72 6.26 3.93 -10.17
CA PRO A 72 6.81 3.80 -8.82
C PRO A 72 5.84 3.04 -7.92
N LEU A 73 6.28 1.92 -7.36
CA LEU A 73 5.50 1.08 -6.45
C LEU A 73 6.22 0.97 -5.11
N LYS A 74 5.50 1.28 -4.02
CA LYS A 74 5.92 0.97 -2.66
C LYS A 74 5.00 -0.09 -2.06
N ARG A 75 5.59 -1.09 -1.42
CA ARG A 75 4.85 -2.17 -0.73
C ARG A 75 4.95 -1.98 0.77
N VAL A 76 3.82 -1.78 1.42
CA VAL A 76 3.67 -1.72 2.88
C VAL A 76 3.05 -3.04 3.33
N GLY A 77 3.82 -3.78 4.10
CA GLY A 77 3.47 -5.09 4.60
C GLY A 77 4.53 -5.53 5.61
N VAL A 78 4.34 -6.69 6.21
CA VAL A 78 5.29 -7.23 7.18
C VAL A 78 6.56 -7.67 6.43
N ALA A 79 7.73 -7.29 6.93
CA ALA A 79 9.00 -7.82 6.44
C ALA A 79 9.12 -9.32 6.78
N ASP A 80 10.00 -10.04 6.11
CA ASP A 80 10.21 -11.48 6.34
C ASP A 80 10.80 -11.76 7.73
N THR A 81 9.90 -11.76 8.72
CA THR A 81 10.17 -11.78 10.16
C THR A 81 9.03 -12.47 10.87
N PHE A 82 9.30 -13.04 12.05
CA PHE A 82 8.27 -13.64 12.88
C PHE A 82 7.42 -12.58 13.56
N ALA A 83 6.11 -12.80 13.57
CA ALA A 83 5.17 -11.95 14.29
C ALA A 83 5.45 -12.01 15.80
N ALA A 84 5.36 -10.85 16.44
CA ALA A 84 5.46 -10.72 17.89
C ALA A 84 4.06 -10.84 18.49
N PRO A 85 3.93 -11.28 19.75
CA PRO A 85 2.66 -11.16 20.46
C PRO A 85 2.38 -9.70 20.81
N GLY A 86 1.12 -9.28 20.81
CA GLY A 86 0.71 -7.93 21.18
C GLY A 86 -0.68 -7.58 20.69
N SER A 87 -1.17 -6.40 21.06
CA SER A 87 -2.43 -5.88 20.51
C SER A 87 -2.26 -5.48 19.04
N PRO A 88 -3.34 -5.45 18.24
CA PRO A 88 -3.28 -5.01 16.85
C PRO A 88 -2.63 -3.64 16.67
N GLU A 89 -2.91 -2.68 17.56
CA GLU A 89 -2.36 -1.32 17.50
C GLU A 89 -0.84 -1.35 17.67
N TYR A 90 -0.36 -2.06 18.69
CA TYR A 90 1.07 -2.24 18.95
C TYR A 90 1.77 -2.92 17.76
N LEU A 91 1.16 -3.96 17.20
CA LEU A 91 1.74 -4.70 16.08
C LEU A 91 1.75 -3.85 14.81
N PHE A 92 0.70 -3.06 14.55
CA PHE A 92 0.67 -2.18 13.39
C PHE A 92 1.72 -1.07 13.46
N GLU A 93 1.93 -0.46 14.63
CA GLU A 93 3.03 0.49 14.81
C GLU A 93 4.39 -0.21 14.61
N ARG A 94 4.60 -1.34 15.30
CA ARG A 94 5.86 -2.10 15.26
C ARG A 94 6.26 -2.55 13.86
N TYR A 95 5.29 -2.97 13.05
CA TYR A 95 5.52 -3.47 11.69
C TYR A 95 5.30 -2.42 10.59
N GLY A 96 5.10 -1.15 10.96
CA GLY A 96 4.94 -0.07 9.97
C GLY A 96 3.65 -0.15 9.15
N LEU A 97 2.59 -0.69 9.74
CA LEU A 97 1.25 -0.84 9.14
C LEU A 97 0.25 0.22 9.67
N ASP A 98 0.67 1.09 10.56
CA ASP A 98 -0.16 2.20 11.04
C ASP A 98 -0.31 3.31 9.98
N ALA A 99 -1.21 4.25 10.25
CA ALA A 99 -1.49 5.34 9.30
C ALA A 99 -0.25 6.21 9.04
N ALA A 100 0.56 6.49 10.07
CA ALA A 100 1.77 7.30 9.96
C ALA A 100 2.81 6.65 9.03
N SER A 101 3.00 5.34 9.16
CA SER A 101 3.92 4.58 8.32
C SER A 101 3.47 4.52 6.85
N ILE A 102 2.16 4.42 6.62
CA ILE A 102 1.58 4.49 5.26
C ILE A 102 1.80 5.88 4.64
N VAL A 103 1.60 6.96 5.41
CA VAL A 103 1.90 8.34 4.95
C VAL A 103 3.37 8.47 4.56
N ASN A 104 4.28 8.01 5.41
CA ASN A 104 5.72 8.05 5.15
C ASN A 104 6.07 7.29 3.86
N ALA A 105 5.49 6.11 3.65
CA ALA A 105 5.66 5.33 2.43
C ALA A 105 5.17 6.08 1.18
N ALA A 106 4.02 6.74 1.26
CA ALA A 106 3.45 7.53 0.16
C ALA A 106 4.29 8.77 -0.18
N VAL A 107 4.77 9.51 0.83
CA VAL A 107 5.62 10.69 0.65
C VAL A 107 6.97 10.30 0.05
N ALA A 108 7.61 9.25 0.56
CA ALA A 108 8.89 8.76 0.01
C ALA A 108 8.75 8.33 -1.46
N SER A 109 7.58 7.81 -1.85
CA SER A 109 7.31 7.40 -3.23
C SER A 109 7.17 8.57 -4.21
N LYS A 110 6.89 9.79 -3.72
CA LYS A 110 6.89 11.01 -4.55
C LYS A 110 8.30 11.45 -4.96
N MET A 111 9.33 11.08 -4.20
CA MET A 111 10.71 11.57 -4.42
C MET A 111 11.43 10.87 -5.58
N VAL A 112 10.81 9.90 -6.25
CA VAL A 112 11.45 9.11 -7.32
C VAL A 112 11.28 9.73 -8.72
N ARG A 113 10.73 10.95 -8.84
CA ARG A 113 10.73 11.70 -10.11
C ARG A 113 10.92 13.20 -9.90
#